data_AF-A0A5J9VNC2-F1
#
_entry.id   AF-A0A5J9VNC2-F1
#
_cell.length_a   1.000
_cell.length_b   1.000
_cell.length_c   1.000
_cell.angle_alpha   90.00
_cell.angle_beta   90.00
_cell.angle_gamma   90.00
#
_symmetry.space_group_name_H-M   'P 1'
#
loop_
_entity.id
_entity.type
_entity.pdbx_description
1 polymer ?
#
loop_
_entity_poly.entity_id
_entity_poly.type
_entity_poly.pdbx_seq_one_letter_code
_entity_poly.pdbx_strand_id
1 'polypeptide(L)'
;MASYGWTYAVQVGIGTGPGLKYYMLQLDLTGVLTWMQCEPSVPDLPQTSPIFDSSESPTYGYVDARRCKAPYTPAGQDSTGIMSPQRPSAVPAYHIRVIGVLLNRQELSDIPANAFQGGCGVDVGTTMSRMIQPAYGVLDHALMAHLARFGAQRFAVPGYNLCVLDTPVIRANLPSMALDLYGGTLLDIAPAQLFVVVSDQGNQYLCFTVVPDEHQTVLGAMQQVNTQFVFDLPNNKISFAPAQC
;
A
#
# COMPACT_ATOMS: atom_id res chain seq x y z
N MET A 1 -10.75 -18.95 7.66
CA MET A 1 -9.73 -18.95 6.59
C MET A 1 -9.29 -17.50 6.40
N ALA A 2 -8.17 -17.09 7.00
CA ALA A 2 -7.57 -15.78 6.75
C ALA A 2 -6.83 -15.87 5.40
N SER A 3 -7.42 -15.26 4.37
CA SER A 3 -6.89 -15.27 3.01
C SER A 3 -5.89 -14.13 2.85
N TYR A 4 -4.63 -14.50 2.60
CA TYR A 4 -3.56 -13.76 1.92
C TYR A 4 -3.39 -12.26 2.22
N GLY A 5 -2.37 -11.93 3.01
CA GLY A 5 -1.77 -10.60 3.01
C GLY A 5 -0.33 -10.68 3.52
N TRP A 6 0.65 -10.52 2.63
CA TRP A 6 2.01 -10.17 3.04
C TRP A 6 1.94 -8.70 3.44
N THR A 7 1.73 -8.42 4.72
CA THR A 7 1.79 -7.05 5.28
C THR A 7 3.04 -6.91 6.12
N TYR A 8 3.60 -5.70 6.15
CA TYR A 8 4.75 -5.43 7.02
C TYR A 8 4.28 -5.37 8.46
N ALA A 9 4.90 -6.18 9.32
CA ALA A 9 4.64 -6.20 10.75
C ALA A 9 5.95 -5.99 11.52
N VAL A 10 5.83 -5.36 12.68
CA VAL A 10 6.94 -5.12 13.60
C VAL A 10 6.63 -5.76 14.94
N GLN A 11 7.68 -6.27 15.59
CA GLN A 11 7.57 -6.73 16.96
C GLN A 11 7.67 -5.52 17.90
N VAL A 12 6.68 -5.33 18.76
CA VAL A 12 6.60 -4.21 19.71
C VAL A 12 6.46 -4.75 21.12
N GLY A 13 7.28 -4.24 22.04
CA GLY A 13 7.13 -4.51 23.47
C GLY A 13 6.11 -3.56 24.10
N ILE A 14 5.07 -4.11 24.73
CA ILE A 14 4.01 -3.35 25.39
C ILE A 14 3.91 -3.79 26.86
N GLY A 15 3.77 -2.82 27.76
CA GLY A 15 3.71 -3.03 29.21
C GLY A 15 5.08 -2.98 29.90
N THR A 16 5.09 -3.24 31.21
CA THR A 16 6.33 -3.24 32.03
C THR A 16 6.24 -4.28 33.14
N GLY A 17 7.39 -4.70 33.68
CA GLY A 17 7.44 -5.67 34.77
C GLY A 17 6.85 -7.02 34.34
N PRO A 18 6.02 -7.67 35.18
CA PRO A 18 5.35 -8.93 34.84
C PRO A 18 4.43 -8.84 33.60
N GLY A 19 3.87 -7.66 33.31
CA GLY A 19 2.98 -7.42 32.18
C GLY A 19 3.68 -7.05 30.87
N LEU A 20 5.02 -7.06 30.80
CA LEU A 20 5.73 -6.81 29.54
C LEU A 20 5.53 -8.00 28.60
N LYS A 21 4.90 -7.75 27.44
CA LYS A 21 4.65 -8.74 26.40
C LYS A 21 5.07 -8.18 25.03
N TYR A 22 5.39 -9.07 24.09
CA TYR A 22 5.77 -8.71 22.72
C TYR A 22 4.68 -9.08 21.74
N TYR A 23 4.34 -8.13 20.86
CA TYR A 23 3.23 -8.22 19.92
C TYR A 23 3.72 -8.02 18.51
N MET A 24 3.17 -8.78 17.56
CA MET A 24 3.34 -8.47 16.15
C MET A 24 2.22 -7.50 15.74
N LEU A 25 2.57 -6.25 15.49
CA LEU A 25 1.63 -5.21 15.05
C LEU A 25 1.91 -4.87 13.59
N GLN A 26 0.84 -4.71 12.81
CA GLN A 26 0.94 -4.26 11.42
C GLN A 26 1.34 -2.79 11.37
N LEU A 27 2.24 -2.45 10.45
CA LEU A 27 2.52 -1.06 10.11
C LEU A 27 1.43 -0.58 9.13
N ASP A 28 0.71 0.46 9.54
CA ASP A 28 -0.29 1.17 8.73
C ASP A 28 0.12 2.63 8.63
N LEU A 29 0.33 3.11 7.41
CA LEU A 29 0.77 4.48 7.11
C LEU A 29 -0.38 5.38 6.66
N THR A 30 -1.60 4.84 6.59
CA THR A 30 -2.84 5.55 6.26
C THR A 30 -3.74 5.80 7.46
N GLY A 31 -3.46 5.14 8.58
CA GLY A 31 -4.13 5.33 9.87
C GLY A 31 -3.35 6.23 10.83
N VAL A 32 -4.08 6.96 11.68
CA VAL A 32 -3.49 7.73 12.80
C VAL A 32 -3.60 7.01 14.15
N LEU A 33 -4.30 5.88 14.20
CA LEU A 33 -4.59 5.15 15.42
C LEU A 33 -3.74 3.88 15.49
N THR A 34 -2.84 3.83 16.46
CA THR A 34 -2.25 2.56 16.91
C THR A 34 -3.19 1.92 17.93
N TRP A 35 -3.62 0.68 17.67
CA TRP A 35 -4.53 -0.04 18.55
C TRP A 35 -4.16 -1.53 18.60
N MET A 36 -4.63 -2.20 19.65
CA MET A 36 -4.51 -3.65 19.87
C MET A 36 -5.67 -4.14 20.74
N GLN A 37 -5.92 -5.45 20.76
CA GLN A 37 -6.92 -6.01 21.65
C GLN A 37 -6.39 -6.09 23.09
N CYS A 38 -7.22 -5.71 24.06
CA CYS A 38 -6.87 -5.73 25.49
C CYS A 38 -8.06 -6.14 26.35
N GLU A 39 -7.78 -6.83 27.47
CA GLU A 39 -8.82 -7.19 28.42
C GLU A 39 -9.42 -5.95 29.10
N PRO A 40 -10.74 -5.95 29.40
CA PRO A 40 -11.70 -7.06 29.24
C PRO A 40 -12.38 -7.13 27.87
N SER A 41 -12.04 -6.24 26.93
CA SER A 41 -12.72 -6.13 25.64
C SER A 41 -12.03 -6.98 24.58
N VAL A 42 -12.50 -8.22 24.41
CA VAL A 42 -11.99 -9.15 23.39
C VAL A 42 -13.03 -9.29 22.28
N PRO A 43 -12.88 -8.61 21.13
CA PRO A 43 -13.77 -8.80 19.99
C PRO A 43 -13.56 -10.17 19.34
N ASP A 44 -14.57 -10.66 18.60
CA ASP A 44 -14.56 -12.00 17.96
C ASP A 44 -13.47 -12.20 16.90
N LEU A 45 -12.73 -11.14 16.55
CA LEU A 45 -11.65 -11.21 15.58
C LEU A 45 -10.41 -11.87 16.22
N PRO A 46 -9.90 -12.97 15.66
CA PRO A 46 -8.74 -13.66 16.21
C PRO A 46 -7.47 -12.79 16.11
N GLN A 47 -6.72 -12.68 17.20
CA GLN A 47 -5.37 -12.09 17.24
C GLN A 47 -4.31 -13.20 17.35
N THR A 48 -3.19 -13.07 16.64
CA THR A 48 -2.09 -14.06 16.68
C THR A 48 -1.30 -14.01 17.99
N SER A 49 -1.07 -12.81 18.53
CA SER A 49 -0.39 -12.60 19.82
C SER A 49 -1.40 -12.70 20.98
N PRO A 50 -0.98 -13.10 22.21
CA PRO A 50 -1.85 -13.13 23.39
C PRO A 50 -2.56 -11.79 23.62
N ILE A 51 -3.78 -11.78 24.16
CA ILE A 51 -4.44 -10.51 24.52
C ILE A 51 -3.64 -9.79 25.60
N PHE A 52 -3.56 -8.46 25.52
CA PHE A 52 -2.90 -7.67 26.56
C PHE A 52 -3.80 -7.54 27.80
N ASP A 53 -3.33 -8.05 28.93
CA ASP A 53 -3.92 -7.81 30.24
C ASP A 53 -3.30 -6.55 30.84
N SER A 54 -4.11 -5.51 30.91
CA SER A 54 -3.68 -4.20 31.42
C SER A 54 -3.40 -4.21 32.93
N SER A 55 -3.96 -5.17 33.68
CA SER A 55 -3.76 -5.28 35.12
C SER A 55 -2.37 -5.79 35.51
N GLU A 56 -1.69 -6.51 34.61
CA GLU A 56 -0.35 -7.06 34.83
C GLU A 56 0.77 -6.01 34.63
N SER A 57 0.47 -4.86 34.04
CA SER A 57 1.45 -3.83 33.70
C SER A 57 1.37 -2.62 34.65
N PRO A 58 2.35 -2.40 35.55
CA PRO A 58 2.32 -1.29 36.51
C PRO A 58 2.38 0.11 35.90
N THR A 59 2.82 0.25 34.65
CA THR A 59 2.84 1.53 33.91
C THR A 59 1.60 1.77 33.06
N TYR A 60 0.66 0.81 33.02
CA TYR A 60 -0.61 1.03 32.35
C TYR A 60 -1.45 2.05 33.13
N GLY A 61 -2.07 2.98 32.40
CA GLY A 61 -2.98 3.96 32.98
C GLY A 61 -4.02 4.38 31.96
N TYR A 62 -5.28 4.45 32.41
CA TYR A 62 -6.36 4.95 31.56
C TYR A 62 -6.15 6.44 31.25
N VAL A 63 -6.24 6.78 29.97
CA VAL A 63 -6.19 8.17 29.50
C VAL A 63 -7.57 8.54 28.95
N ASP A 64 -8.19 9.56 29.55
CA ASP A 64 -9.42 10.14 29.03
C ASP A 64 -9.20 10.67 27.61
N ALA A 65 -10.08 10.31 26.68
CA ALA A 65 -9.97 10.68 25.26
C ALA A 65 -9.82 12.19 25.03
N ARG A 66 -10.33 13.04 25.92
CA ARG A 66 -10.20 14.52 25.85
C ARG A 66 -8.77 14.98 26.09
N ARG A 67 -7.92 14.14 26.68
CA ARG A 67 -6.49 14.39 26.91
C ARG A 67 -5.61 13.88 25.78
N CYS A 68 -6.15 13.09 24.84
CA CYS A 68 -5.42 12.64 23.66
C CYS A 68 -5.23 13.83 22.71
N LYS A 69 -3.99 14.27 22.56
CA LYS A 69 -3.59 15.20 21.49
C LYS A 69 -2.77 14.41 20.48
N ALA A 70 -3.05 14.61 19.19
CA ALA A 70 -2.19 14.05 18.15
C ALA A 70 -0.75 14.54 18.40
N PRO A 71 0.26 13.65 18.37
CA PRO A 71 1.65 14.02 18.64
C PRO A 71 2.22 14.98 17.59
N TYR A 72 1.55 15.10 16.43
CA TYR A 72 1.92 15.98 15.34
C TYR A 72 0.70 16.79 14.86
N THR A 73 0.90 18.10 14.72
CA THR A 73 -0.03 19.01 14.02
C THR A 73 0.66 19.48 12.74
N PRO A 74 0.08 19.26 11.54
CA PRO A 74 0.69 19.67 10.28
C PRO A 74 1.01 21.17 10.25
N ALA A 75 2.25 21.50 9.92
CA ALA A 75 2.70 22.89 9.79
C ALA A 75 2.27 23.47 8.43
N GLY A 76 1.20 24.27 8.42
CA GLY A 76 0.88 25.23 7.34
C GLY A 76 0.50 24.64 5.96
N GLN A 77 -0.38 25.34 5.25
CA GLN A 77 -0.88 24.95 3.92
C GLN A 77 0.11 25.23 2.76
N ASP A 78 1.32 25.69 3.04
CA ASP A 78 2.28 26.19 2.04
C ASP A 78 3.49 25.27 1.83
N SER A 79 3.27 23.96 1.86
CA SER A 79 4.28 22.99 1.44
C SER A 79 3.88 22.40 0.08
N THR A 80 4.77 22.45 -0.90
CA THR A 80 4.63 21.80 -2.21
C THR A 80 4.63 20.26 -2.14
N GLY A 81 4.19 19.67 -1.02
CA GLY A 81 4.19 18.23 -0.80
C GLY A 81 3.51 17.74 0.49
N ILE A 82 2.77 16.63 0.33
CA ILE A 82 2.72 15.43 1.19
C ILE A 82 1.78 15.37 2.40
N MET A 83 1.20 16.45 2.90
CA MET A 83 0.04 16.35 3.82
C MET A 83 -1.03 17.35 3.44
N SER A 84 -2.07 16.88 2.73
CA SER A 84 -3.30 17.63 2.59
C SER A 84 -4.46 16.78 3.07
N PRO A 85 -5.20 17.19 4.11
CA PRO A 85 -6.56 16.71 4.30
C PRO A 85 -7.38 17.35 3.17
N GLN A 86 -7.35 16.78 1.97
CA GLN A 86 -8.19 17.30 0.88
C GLN A 86 -9.68 17.09 1.16
N ARG A 87 -10.03 16.30 2.19
CA ARG A 87 -11.36 16.28 2.79
C ARG A 87 -11.23 16.61 4.29
N PRO A 88 -12.12 17.45 4.85
CA PRO A 88 -12.20 17.70 6.29
C PRO A 88 -12.37 16.42 7.15
N SER A 89 -12.72 15.31 6.51
CA SER A 89 -12.95 13.99 7.11
C SER A 89 -11.92 12.93 6.71
N ALA A 90 -10.86 13.28 5.95
CA ALA A 90 -9.81 12.34 5.56
C ALA A 90 -8.79 12.18 6.69
N VAL A 91 -8.52 10.93 7.06
CA VAL A 91 -7.46 10.57 8.01
C VAL A 91 -6.11 11.04 7.43
N PRO A 92 -5.24 11.71 8.21
CA PRO A 92 -3.90 12.08 7.77
C PRO A 92 -3.13 10.84 7.30
N ALA A 93 -2.60 10.89 6.08
CA ALA A 93 -1.82 9.81 5.48
C ALA A 93 -0.62 10.40 4.73
N TYR A 94 0.43 9.58 4.56
CA TYR A 94 1.60 9.95 3.78
C TYR A 94 1.29 9.86 2.29
N HIS A 95 1.21 11.00 1.60
CA HIS A 95 0.81 11.04 0.20
C HIS A 95 1.95 11.47 -0.73
N ILE A 96 2.08 10.80 -1.87
CA ILE A 96 2.84 11.29 -3.03
C ILE A 96 1.88 11.84 -4.08
N ARG A 97 2.31 12.89 -4.79
CA ARG A 97 1.50 13.53 -5.84
C ARG A 97 1.80 12.88 -7.19
N VAL A 98 0.99 11.90 -7.55
CA VAL A 98 1.02 11.27 -8.88
C VAL A 98 0.28 12.17 -9.87
N ILE A 99 0.84 12.33 -11.07
CA ILE A 99 0.26 13.09 -12.17
C ILE A 99 0.07 12.25 -13.44
N GLY A 100 0.69 11.08 -13.51
CA GLY A 100 0.60 10.19 -14.65
C GLY A 100 1.12 8.79 -14.35
N VAL A 101 0.89 7.88 -15.29
CA VAL A 101 1.40 6.51 -15.27
C VAL A 101 2.05 6.21 -16.60
N LEU A 102 3.20 5.55 -16.56
CA LEU A 102 3.90 5.07 -17.74
C LEU A 102 3.90 3.54 -17.74
N LEU A 103 3.69 2.94 -18.91
CA LEU A 103 3.89 1.51 -19.17
C LEU A 103 5.01 1.37 -20.19
N ASN A 104 6.08 0.64 -19.88
CA ASN A 104 7.28 0.54 -20.71
C ASN A 104 7.84 1.91 -21.17
N ARG A 105 7.92 2.88 -20.24
CA ARG A 105 8.35 4.26 -20.50
C ARG A 105 7.46 5.06 -21.46
N GLN A 106 6.30 4.52 -21.84
CA GLN A 106 5.30 5.25 -22.61
C GLN A 106 4.21 5.76 -21.68
N GLU A 107 3.95 7.06 -21.73
CA GLU A 107 2.88 7.70 -20.96
C GLU A 107 1.51 7.20 -21.42
N LEU A 108 0.64 6.90 -20.45
CA LEU A 108 -0.76 6.56 -20.68
C LEU A 108 -1.62 7.83 -20.71
N SER A 109 -1.56 8.54 -21.84
CA SER A 109 -2.22 9.86 -22.02
C SER A 109 -3.74 9.84 -21.92
N ASP A 110 -4.37 8.68 -22.03
CA ASP A 110 -5.82 8.52 -21.91
C ASP A 110 -6.30 8.55 -20.45
N ILE A 111 -5.38 8.53 -19.46
CA ILE A 111 -5.73 8.72 -18.06
C ILE A 111 -6.23 10.16 -17.86
N PRO A 112 -7.43 10.38 -17.29
CA PRO A 112 -7.93 11.72 -17.05
C PRO A 112 -6.96 12.53 -16.18
N ALA A 113 -6.66 13.78 -16.56
CA ALA A 113 -5.72 14.64 -15.84
C ALA A 113 -6.10 14.87 -14.36
N ASN A 114 -7.37 14.70 -14.01
CA ASN A 114 -7.87 14.81 -12.65
C ASN A 114 -7.98 13.48 -11.90
N ALA A 115 -7.62 12.34 -12.50
CA ALA A 115 -7.79 11.02 -11.89
C ALA A 115 -7.08 10.93 -10.53
N PHE A 116 -5.90 11.54 -10.39
CA PHE A 116 -5.09 11.50 -9.18
C PHE A 116 -5.27 12.72 -8.26
N GLN A 117 -6.33 13.51 -8.41
CA GLN A 117 -6.53 14.70 -7.55
C GLN A 117 -6.54 14.36 -6.06
N GLY A 118 -7.12 13.22 -5.67
CA GLY A 118 -7.13 12.72 -4.29
C GLY A 118 -5.75 12.30 -3.74
N GLY A 119 -4.71 12.32 -4.56
CA GLY A 119 -3.36 11.88 -4.22
C GLY A 119 -3.18 10.36 -4.28
N CYS A 120 -1.98 9.91 -3.92
CA CYS A 120 -1.63 8.51 -3.79
C CYS A 120 -1.05 8.28 -2.39
N GLY A 121 -1.76 7.53 -1.54
CA GLY A 121 -1.27 7.15 -0.22
C GLY A 121 -0.14 6.13 -0.34
N VAL A 122 0.89 6.23 0.48
CA VAL A 122 1.97 5.24 0.56
C VAL A 122 1.73 4.37 1.78
N ASP A 123 1.44 3.08 1.58
CA ASP A 123 1.02 2.21 2.68
C ASP A 123 1.50 0.77 2.55
N VAL A 124 2.30 0.35 3.53
CA VAL A 124 2.81 -1.02 3.66
C VAL A 124 1.79 -1.97 4.32
N GLY A 125 0.72 -1.43 4.91
CA GLY A 125 -0.43 -2.19 5.40
C GLY A 125 -1.35 -2.70 4.29
N THR A 126 -1.24 -2.13 3.10
CA THR A 126 -1.94 -2.56 1.89
C THR A 126 -1.02 -3.43 1.04
N THR A 127 -1.29 -4.74 0.92
CA THR A 127 -0.40 -5.68 0.20
C THR A 127 -0.23 -5.34 -1.29
N MET A 128 -1.33 -5.26 -2.04
CA MET A 128 -1.36 -4.92 -3.47
C MET A 128 -1.74 -3.45 -3.64
N SER A 129 -1.07 -2.72 -4.53
CA SER A 129 -1.46 -1.33 -4.80
C SER A 129 -2.91 -1.22 -5.27
N ARG A 130 -3.56 -0.16 -4.83
CA ARG A 130 -4.91 0.23 -5.27
C ARG A 130 -4.78 1.39 -6.23
N MET A 131 -5.50 1.37 -7.33
CA MET A 131 -5.51 2.47 -8.29
C MET A 131 -6.93 2.92 -8.57
N ILE A 132 -7.15 4.23 -8.53
CA ILE A 132 -8.45 4.81 -8.79
C ILE A 132 -8.99 4.34 -10.15
N GLN A 133 -10.27 3.94 -10.18
CA GLN A 133 -10.89 3.23 -11.30
C GLN A 133 -10.64 3.84 -12.69
N PRO A 134 -10.73 5.17 -12.92
CA PRO A 134 -10.47 5.77 -14.23
C PRO A 134 -9.03 5.58 -14.73
N ALA A 135 -8.04 5.62 -13.83
CA ALA A 135 -6.65 5.38 -14.17
C ALA A 135 -6.39 3.88 -14.35
N TYR A 136 -6.95 3.05 -13.45
CA TYR A 136 -6.81 1.60 -13.52
C TYR A 136 -7.33 1.03 -14.85
N GLY A 137 -8.49 1.47 -15.32
CA GLY A 137 -9.07 0.98 -16.58
C GLY A 137 -8.15 1.20 -17.79
N VAL A 138 -7.48 2.35 -17.87
CA VAL A 138 -6.52 2.65 -18.95
C VAL A 138 -5.27 1.78 -18.81
N LEU A 139 -4.74 1.65 -17.59
CA LEU A 139 -3.58 0.81 -17.31
C LEU A 139 -3.84 -0.67 -17.63
N ASP A 140 -4.98 -1.20 -17.19
CA ASP A 140 -5.43 -2.57 -17.44
C ASP A 140 -5.57 -2.87 -18.93
N HIS A 141 -6.21 -1.96 -19.69
CA HIS A 141 -6.32 -2.08 -21.14
C HIS A 141 -4.95 -2.04 -21.84
N ALA A 142 -4.10 -1.07 -21.50
CA ALA A 142 -2.77 -0.94 -22.08
C ALA A 142 -1.89 -2.16 -21.79
N LEU A 143 -1.95 -2.66 -20.54
CA LEU A 143 -1.22 -3.84 -20.11
C LEU A 143 -1.67 -5.09 -20.88
N MET A 144 -2.97 -5.36 -20.97
CA MET A 144 -3.46 -6.49 -21.75
C MET A 144 -3.15 -6.35 -23.24
N ALA A 145 -3.29 -5.15 -23.81
CA ALA A 145 -2.95 -4.92 -25.21
C ALA A 145 -1.47 -5.23 -25.50
N HIS A 146 -0.57 -4.85 -24.58
CA HIS A 146 0.85 -5.20 -24.67
C HIS A 146 1.06 -6.72 -24.61
N LEU A 147 0.51 -7.40 -23.61
CA LEU A 147 0.70 -8.84 -23.43
C LEU A 147 0.05 -9.69 -24.54
N ALA A 148 -1.08 -9.24 -25.10
CA ALA A 148 -1.77 -9.91 -26.20
C ALA A 148 -0.91 -10.02 -27.48
N ARG A 149 0.03 -9.09 -27.69
CA ARG A 149 1.01 -9.17 -28.79
C ARG A 149 1.92 -10.39 -28.70
N PHE A 150 2.02 -10.99 -27.50
CA PHE A 150 2.79 -12.19 -27.20
C PHE A 150 1.90 -13.41 -26.98
N GLY A 151 0.64 -13.35 -27.40
CA GLY A 151 -0.32 -14.46 -27.31
C GLY A 151 -0.95 -14.62 -25.93
N ALA A 152 -0.82 -13.64 -25.03
CA ALA A 152 -1.50 -13.71 -23.74
C ALA A 152 -3.02 -13.64 -23.89
N GLN A 153 -3.72 -14.39 -23.05
CA GLN A 153 -5.16 -14.29 -22.84
C GLN A 153 -5.41 -14.00 -21.36
N ARG A 154 -6.50 -13.28 -21.07
CA ARG A 154 -6.92 -13.02 -19.68
C ARG A 154 -7.60 -14.26 -19.11
N PHE A 155 -7.24 -14.62 -17.88
CA PHE A 155 -7.88 -15.66 -17.09
C PHE A 155 -8.48 -15.08 -15.82
N ALA A 156 -9.61 -15.64 -15.39
CA ALA A 156 -10.23 -15.30 -14.12
C ALA A 156 -9.55 -16.12 -13.02
N VAL A 157 -8.89 -15.45 -12.08
CA VAL A 157 -8.27 -16.06 -10.90
C VAL A 157 -8.82 -15.34 -9.66
N PRO A 158 -9.36 -16.06 -8.65
CA PRO A 158 -9.92 -15.43 -7.47
C PRO A 158 -8.94 -14.48 -6.77
N GLY A 159 -9.39 -13.26 -6.47
CA GLY A 159 -8.59 -12.24 -5.78
C GLY A 159 -7.74 -11.35 -6.70
N TYR A 160 -7.77 -11.56 -8.02
CA TYR A 160 -7.02 -10.78 -8.99
C TYR A 160 -7.90 -10.33 -10.16
N ASN A 161 -7.59 -9.16 -10.73
CA ASN A 161 -8.35 -8.57 -11.84
C ASN A 161 -7.78 -8.93 -13.22
N LEU A 162 -6.46 -9.08 -13.31
CA LEU A 162 -5.76 -9.41 -14.55
C LEU A 162 -4.73 -10.51 -14.28
N CYS A 163 -4.97 -11.67 -14.89
CA CYS A 163 -4.02 -12.77 -14.88
C CYS A 163 -3.85 -13.32 -16.29
N VAL A 164 -2.64 -13.80 -16.59
CA VAL A 164 -2.28 -14.46 -17.85
C VAL A 164 -1.56 -15.76 -17.54
N LEU A 165 -1.56 -16.73 -18.46
CA LEU A 165 -0.81 -17.96 -18.26
C LEU A 165 0.69 -17.67 -18.09
N ASP A 166 1.29 -18.34 -17.12
CA ASP A 166 2.72 -18.29 -16.89
C ASP A 166 3.45 -19.10 -17.96
N THR A 167 4.01 -18.41 -18.96
CA THR A 167 4.81 -19.02 -20.01
C THR A 167 6.16 -18.30 -20.15
N PRO A 168 7.21 -18.96 -20.66
CA PRO A 168 8.50 -18.31 -20.89
C PRO A 168 8.41 -17.06 -21.79
N VAL A 169 7.55 -17.09 -22.81
CA VAL A 169 7.33 -15.96 -23.73
C VAL A 169 6.72 -14.78 -22.99
N ILE A 170 5.71 -15.02 -22.14
CA ILE A 170 5.10 -13.96 -21.34
C ILE A 170 6.08 -13.41 -20.30
N ARG A 171 6.81 -14.27 -19.57
CA ARG A 171 7.82 -13.84 -18.60
C ARG A 171 8.89 -12.93 -19.20
N ALA A 172 9.35 -13.25 -20.41
CA ALA A 172 10.36 -12.45 -21.12
C ALA A 172 9.83 -11.08 -21.58
N ASN A 173 8.52 -10.87 -21.61
CA ASN A 173 7.87 -9.67 -22.14
C ASN A 173 6.97 -8.96 -21.12
N LEU A 174 7.11 -9.26 -19.82
CA LEU A 174 6.39 -8.54 -18.77
C LEU A 174 6.80 -7.06 -18.78
N PRO A 175 5.84 -6.13 -18.76
CA PRO A 175 6.15 -4.71 -18.83
C PRO A 175 6.63 -4.17 -17.49
N SER A 176 7.37 -3.07 -17.57
CA SER A 176 7.65 -2.19 -16.42
C SER A 176 6.61 -1.08 -16.34
N MET A 177 6.38 -0.55 -15.14
CA MET A 177 5.52 0.60 -14.89
C MET A 177 6.32 1.71 -14.21
N ALA A 178 5.93 2.96 -14.39
CA ALA A 178 6.39 4.05 -13.54
C ALA A 178 5.23 4.97 -13.16
N LEU A 179 5.27 5.51 -11.95
CA LEU A 179 4.40 6.61 -11.55
C LEU A 179 5.13 7.92 -11.84
N ASP A 180 4.50 8.80 -12.62
CA ASP A 180 5.00 10.16 -12.83
C ASP A 180 4.58 11.03 -11.64
N LEU A 181 5.56 11.57 -10.93
CA LEU A 181 5.33 12.39 -9.75
C LEU A 181 5.50 13.86 -10.12
N TYR A 182 4.63 14.68 -9.54
CA TYR A 182 4.75 16.13 -9.63
C TYR A 182 6.15 16.58 -9.24
N GLY A 183 6.77 17.41 -10.08
CA GLY A 183 8.17 17.80 -9.96
C GLY A 183 9.12 17.05 -10.89
N GLY A 184 8.60 16.17 -11.76
CA GLY A 184 9.37 15.51 -12.83
C GLY A 184 10.17 14.30 -12.39
N THR A 185 9.82 13.71 -11.24
CA THR A 185 10.46 12.50 -10.72
C THR A 185 9.62 11.28 -11.08
N LEU A 186 10.26 10.23 -11.60
CA LEU A 186 9.59 8.94 -11.83
C LEU A 186 9.88 7.97 -10.70
N LEU A 187 8.82 7.32 -10.20
CA LEU A 187 8.96 6.13 -9.35
C LEU A 187 8.83 4.89 -10.24
N ASP A 188 9.97 4.23 -10.51
CA ASP A 188 10.03 3.02 -11.32
C ASP A 188 9.56 1.79 -10.53
N ILE A 189 8.75 0.95 -11.18
CA ILE A 189 8.21 -0.28 -10.62
C ILE A 189 8.48 -1.42 -11.60
N ALA A 190 9.35 -2.34 -11.18
CA ALA A 190 9.83 -3.44 -11.99
C ALA A 190 8.76 -4.52 -12.19
N PRO A 191 8.85 -5.34 -13.26
CA PRO A 191 7.93 -6.46 -13.49
C PRO A 191 7.78 -7.40 -12.28
N ALA A 192 8.86 -7.65 -11.53
CA ALA A 192 8.85 -8.49 -10.33
C ALA A 192 8.00 -7.92 -9.18
N GLN A 193 7.74 -6.61 -9.17
CA GLN A 193 6.86 -5.93 -8.21
C GLN A 193 5.41 -5.85 -8.73
N LEU A 194 5.18 -6.10 -10.02
CA LEU A 194 3.88 -5.98 -10.69
C LEU A 194 3.17 -7.32 -10.86
N PHE A 195 3.91 -8.45 -10.83
CA PHE A 195 3.34 -9.77 -11.09
C PHE A 195 3.75 -10.78 -10.03
N VAL A 196 2.77 -11.58 -9.60
CA VAL A 196 2.98 -12.76 -8.75
C VAL A 196 2.54 -14.02 -9.47
N VAL A 197 3.18 -15.14 -9.12
CA VAL A 197 2.78 -16.45 -9.62
C VAL A 197 1.69 -17.01 -8.72
N VAL A 198 0.54 -17.36 -9.32
CA VAL A 198 -0.61 -17.93 -8.61
C VAL A 198 -0.95 -19.27 -9.24
N SER A 199 -1.06 -20.31 -8.42
CA SER A 199 -1.53 -21.62 -8.85
C SER A 199 -3.04 -21.69 -8.66
N ASP A 200 -3.79 -21.93 -9.74
CA ASP A 200 -5.23 -22.13 -9.68
C ASP A 200 -5.67 -23.18 -10.72
N GLN A 201 -6.56 -24.09 -10.31
CA GLN A 201 -7.09 -25.18 -11.14
C GLN A 201 -6.03 -26.00 -11.91
N GLY A 202 -4.84 -26.20 -11.32
CA GLY A 202 -3.75 -26.96 -11.92
C GLY A 202 -2.88 -26.19 -12.93
N ASN A 203 -3.16 -24.91 -13.17
CA ASN A 203 -2.34 -24.02 -13.99
C ASN A 203 -1.57 -23.02 -13.12
N GLN A 204 -0.50 -22.46 -13.68
CA GLN A 204 0.21 -21.31 -13.11
C GLN A 204 -0.11 -20.05 -13.91
N TYR A 205 -0.41 -18.98 -13.18
CA TYR A 205 -0.74 -17.68 -13.75
C TYR A 205 0.21 -16.60 -13.24
N LEU A 206 0.54 -15.64 -14.10
CA LEU A 206 1.13 -14.37 -13.71
C LEU A 206 -0.01 -13.38 -13.51
N CYS A 207 -0.25 -13.00 -12.26
CA CYS A 207 -1.34 -12.12 -11.86
C CYS A 207 -0.81 -10.74 -11.49
N PHE A 208 -1.46 -9.71 -12.02
CA PHE A 208 -1.12 -8.31 -11.80
C PHE A 208 -1.49 -7.88 -10.38
N THR A 209 -0.57 -7.20 -9.69
CA THR A 209 -0.68 -6.84 -8.28
C THR A 209 -1.05 -5.38 -8.04
N VAL A 210 -1.66 -4.76 -9.04
CA VAL A 210 -2.41 -3.50 -8.90
C VAL A 210 -3.88 -3.82 -9.16
N VAL A 211 -4.75 -3.38 -8.25
CA VAL A 211 -6.19 -3.64 -8.30
C VAL A 211 -6.98 -2.33 -8.34
N PRO A 212 -8.19 -2.31 -8.91
CA PRO A 212 -9.02 -1.13 -8.95
C PRO A 212 -9.53 -0.72 -7.57
N ASP A 213 -9.78 0.58 -7.41
CA ASP A 213 -10.47 1.16 -6.26
C ASP A 213 -11.34 2.34 -6.69
N GLU A 214 -12.53 2.48 -6.12
CA GLU A 214 -13.50 3.50 -6.52
C GLU A 214 -13.26 4.87 -5.88
N HIS A 215 -12.35 4.96 -4.90
CA HIS A 215 -12.24 6.12 -4.03
C HIS A 215 -10.83 6.67 -3.89
N GLN A 216 -9.80 5.84 -4.04
CA GLN A 216 -8.43 6.24 -3.75
C GLN A 216 -7.37 5.52 -4.60
N THR A 217 -6.17 6.07 -4.58
CA THR A 217 -4.95 5.39 -5.06
C THR A 217 -4.03 5.17 -3.87
N VAL A 218 -3.49 3.96 -3.74
CA VAL A 218 -2.57 3.57 -2.67
C VAL A 218 -1.41 2.77 -3.27
N LEU A 219 -0.19 3.24 -3.05
CA LEU A 219 1.04 2.48 -3.31
C LEU A 219 1.23 1.44 -2.21
N GLY A 220 0.89 0.20 -2.53
CA GLY A 220 0.96 -0.94 -1.61
C GLY A 220 2.37 -1.52 -1.45
N ALA A 221 2.52 -2.40 -0.47
CA ALA A 221 3.76 -3.07 -0.09
C ALA A 221 4.49 -3.74 -1.27
N MET A 222 3.79 -4.45 -2.16
CA MET A 222 4.43 -5.15 -3.29
C MET A 222 5.18 -4.19 -4.22
N GLN A 223 4.65 -2.99 -4.45
CA GLN A 223 5.29 -1.98 -5.29
C GLN A 223 6.35 -1.16 -4.54
N GLN A 224 6.50 -1.36 -3.23
CA GLN A 224 7.55 -0.75 -2.43
C GLN A 224 8.79 -1.66 -2.27
N VAL A 225 8.68 -2.96 -2.56
CA VAL A 225 9.81 -3.91 -2.47
C VAL A 225 10.99 -3.44 -3.31
N ASN A 226 12.23 -3.62 -2.83
CA ASN A 226 13.46 -3.15 -3.46
C ASN A 226 13.54 -1.64 -3.68
N THR A 227 12.75 -0.87 -2.93
CA THR A 227 12.80 0.59 -2.91
C THR A 227 12.86 1.05 -1.45
N GLN A 228 13.89 1.79 -1.09
CA GLN A 228 13.97 2.42 0.23
C GLN A 228 13.17 3.70 0.21
N PHE A 229 12.12 3.77 1.03
CA PHE A 229 11.38 5.00 1.30
C PHE A 229 11.88 5.63 2.62
N VAL A 230 12.10 6.94 2.61
CA VAL A 230 12.46 7.73 3.79
C VAL A 230 11.40 8.79 4.01
N PHE A 231 10.79 8.77 5.19
CA PHE A 231 9.77 9.71 5.63
C PHE A 231 10.41 10.78 6.54
N ASP A 232 10.69 11.94 5.97
CA ASP A 232 11.25 13.10 6.66
C ASP A 232 10.10 13.96 7.21
N LEU A 233 9.70 13.66 8.45
CA LEU A 233 8.56 14.30 9.11
C LEU A 233 8.77 15.80 9.37
N PRO A 234 9.95 16.26 9.85
CA PRO A 234 10.18 17.69 10.03
C PRO A 234 10.02 18.51 8.76
N ASN A 235 10.39 17.96 7.60
CA ASN A 235 10.35 18.66 6.31
C ASN A 235 9.17 18.25 5.42
N ASN A 236 8.24 17.44 5.90
CA ASN A 236 7.09 16.91 5.13
C ASN A 236 7.51 16.32 3.78
N LYS A 237 8.59 15.54 3.76
CA LYS A 237 9.18 15.01 2.53
C LYS A 237 9.27 13.49 2.55
N ILE A 238 8.92 12.87 1.43
CA ILE A 238 9.19 11.45 1.17
C ILE A 238 10.24 11.42 0.07
N SER A 239 11.35 10.73 0.33
CA SER A 239 12.35 10.41 -0.69
C SER A 239 12.41 8.91 -0.88
N PHE A 240 12.74 8.49 -2.11
CA PHE A 240 12.90 7.08 -2.44
C PHE A 240 14.13 6.85 -3.29
N ALA A 241 14.73 5.67 -3.15
CA ALA A 241 15.83 5.21 -3.97
C ALA A 241 15.75 3.68 -4.13
N PRO A 242 16.26 3.11 -5.24
CA PRO A 242 16.42 1.67 -5.35
C PRO A 242 17.25 1.10 -4.20
N ALA A 243 16.82 -0.03 -3.67
CA ALA A 243 17.53 -0.77 -2.63
C ALA A 243 17.58 -2.25 -2.99
N GLN A 244 18.70 -2.91 -2.71
CA GLN A 244 18.79 -4.36 -2.78
C GLN A 244 18.49 -4.90 -1.39
N CYS A 245 17.32 -5.52 -1.25
CA CYS A 245 16.83 -6.10 0.00
C CYS A 245 16.91 -7.63 -0.04
#